data_AF-A0A6P1DKD2-F1
#
_entry.id   AF-A0A6P1DKD2-F1
#
_cell.length_a   1.000
_cell.length_b   1.000
_cell.length_c   1.000
_cell.angle_alpha   90.00
_cell.angle_beta   90.00
_cell.angle_gamma   90.00
#
_symmetry.space_group_name_H-M   'P 1'
#
loop_
_entity.id
_entity.type
_entity.pdbx_description
1 polymer ?
#
loop_
_entity_poly.entity_id
_entity_poly.type
_entity_poly.pdbx_seq_one_letter_code
_entity_poly.pdbx_strand_id
1 'polypeptide(L)'
;MKKIADEMHSQGKLVMGNGHGWNPFAAANLDLFGAELSWYSTGDHNVEALDFKRAISFQKPIVFLLNEGLNDKAFTDSPFKGYEIYFEKLMAYGFFPSFFSVDASNDPYWKDSEKIENGRPFFKKYIPIIKQIAGAGWEPVTEAVCNVESLRIERFGEVGALFFTVRNNGNKDVQCIVSLNLEELKIFQKFSAQEMVSGQTIKVVNNKLYLTIPALRTQVIQIL
;
A
#
# COMPACT_ATOMS: atom_id res chain seq x y z
N MET A 1 -19.57 -16.03 9.40
CA MET A 1 -18.09 -15.97 9.40
C MET A 1 -17.47 -16.57 10.66
N LYS A 2 -17.89 -16.21 11.88
CA LYS A 2 -17.29 -16.73 13.12
C LYS A 2 -17.11 -18.26 13.18
N LYS A 3 -18.16 -19.04 12.89
CA LYS A 3 -18.07 -20.51 12.88
C LYS A 3 -16.98 -21.05 11.95
N ILE A 4 -16.86 -20.47 10.74
CA ILE A 4 -15.83 -20.85 9.75
C ILE A 4 -14.45 -20.49 10.31
N ALA A 5 -14.33 -19.32 10.94
CA ALA A 5 -13.07 -18.90 11.53
C ALA A 5 -12.61 -19.83 12.66
N ASP A 6 -13.50 -20.11 13.61
CA ASP A 6 -13.22 -21.03 14.72
C ASP A 6 -12.80 -22.43 14.19
N GLU A 7 -13.47 -22.93 13.14
CA GLU A 7 -13.13 -24.21 12.52
C GLU A 7 -11.74 -24.18 11.84
N MET A 8 -11.43 -23.13 11.06
CA MET A 8 -10.11 -23.01 10.41
C MET A 8 -8.99 -22.86 11.44
N HIS A 9 -9.19 -22.02 12.46
CA HIS A 9 -8.22 -21.81 13.53
C HIS A 9 -7.99 -23.09 14.35
N SER A 10 -9.03 -23.91 14.58
CA SER A 10 -8.86 -25.22 15.23
C SER A 10 -7.97 -26.20 14.45
N GLN A 11 -7.82 -25.97 13.14
CA GLN A 11 -6.94 -26.73 12.25
C GLN A 11 -5.59 -26.03 12.01
N GLY A 12 -5.29 -24.93 12.71
CA GLY A 12 -4.07 -24.13 12.49
C GLY A 12 -4.04 -23.39 11.16
N LYS A 13 -5.21 -23.15 10.54
CA LYS A 13 -5.34 -22.46 9.24
C LYS A 13 -5.81 -21.03 9.43
N LEU A 14 -5.50 -20.19 8.44
CA LEU A 14 -6.00 -18.81 8.35
C LEU A 14 -7.31 -18.73 7.55
N VAL A 15 -8.06 -17.68 7.78
CA VAL A 15 -9.32 -17.37 7.11
C VAL A 15 -9.13 -16.13 6.25
N MET A 16 -9.31 -16.31 4.94
CA MET A 16 -9.32 -15.21 3.98
C MET A 16 -10.73 -14.91 3.51
N GLY A 17 -11.09 -13.63 3.47
CA GLY A 17 -12.35 -13.17 2.87
C GLY A 17 -12.10 -12.46 1.55
N ASN A 18 -12.34 -13.12 0.42
CA ASN A 18 -12.31 -12.49 -0.90
C ASN A 18 -13.57 -11.64 -1.13
N GLY A 19 -13.44 -10.43 -1.67
CA GLY A 19 -14.55 -9.48 -1.87
C GLY A 19 -15.14 -8.93 -0.56
N HIS A 20 -14.60 -9.32 0.60
CA HIS A 20 -15.10 -8.90 1.92
C HIS A 20 -14.56 -7.55 2.39
N GLY A 21 -13.78 -6.86 1.55
CA GLY A 21 -13.30 -5.49 1.79
C GLY A 21 -14.41 -4.43 1.89
N TRP A 22 -15.68 -4.84 1.82
CA TRP A 22 -16.88 -3.99 1.90
C TRP A 22 -17.79 -4.33 3.09
N ASN A 23 -17.48 -5.38 3.86
CA ASN A 23 -18.34 -5.84 4.95
C ASN A 23 -17.64 -5.73 6.31
N PRO A 24 -17.95 -4.69 7.11
CA PRO A 24 -17.26 -4.45 8.38
C PRO A 24 -17.58 -5.55 9.42
N PHE A 25 -18.74 -6.20 9.33
CA PHE A 25 -19.15 -7.25 10.26
C PHE A 25 -18.38 -8.55 10.08
N ALA A 26 -17.84 -8.80 8.89
CA ALA A 26 -16.98 -9.95 8.63
C ALA A 26 -15.55 -9.73 9.12
N ALA A 27 -15.06 -8.49 9.11
CA ALA A 27 -13.66 -8.14 9.31
C ALA A 27 -13.04 -8.67 10.63
N ALA A 28 -13.82 -8.68 11.72
CA ALA A 28 -13.36 -9.20 13.00
C ALA A 28 -13.03 -10.70 12.97
N ASN A 29 -13.63 -11.46 12.03
CA ASN A 29 -13.49 -12.91 11.91
C ASN A 29 -12.51 -13.35 10.80
N LEU A 30 -11.88 -12.42 10.09
CA LEU A 30 -10.92 -12.70 9.01
C LEU A 30 -9.50 -12.48 9.51
N ASP A 31 -8.54 -13.28 9.03
CA ASP A 31 -7.11 -13.06 9.28
C ASP A 31 -6.48 -12.22 8.17
N LEU A 32 -7.01 -12.34 6.95
CA LEU A 32 -6.61 -11.56 5.79
C LEU A 32 -7.78 -11.32 4.83
N PHE A 33 -7.62 -10.31 3.97
CA PHE A 33 -8.62 -9.91 2.99
C PHE A 33 -8.12 -10.15 1.56
N GLY A 34 -9.04 -10.48 0.66
CA GLY A 34 -8.85 -10.47 -0.78
C GLY A 34 -9.72 -9.43 -1.44
N ALA A 35 -9.20 -8.77 -2.48
CA ALA A 35 -9.98 -7.89 -3.32
C ALA A 35 -9.48 -7.94 -4.77
N GLU A 36 -10.41 -7.77 -5.71
CA GLU A 36 -10.11 -7.58 -7.10
C GLU A 36 -9.87 -6.10 -7.42
N LEU A 37 -9.08 -5.84 -8.45
CA LEU A 37 -8.88 -4.52 -9.01
C LEU A 37 -9.03 -4.58 -10.53
N SER A 38 -9.79 -3.64 -11.07
CA SER A 38 -9.86 -3.36 -12.50
C SER A 38 -8.98 -2.15 -12.81
N TRP A 39 -8.17 -2.23 -13.86
CA TRP A 39 -7.43 -1.08 -14.37
C TRP A 39 -8.37 -0.02 -14.99
N TYR A 40 -9.52 -0.46 -15.49
CA TYR A 40 -10.47 0.38 -16.23
C TYR A 40 -11.55 0.98 -15.34
N SER A 41 -11.83 0.38 -14.18
CA SER A 41 -12.82 0.86 -13.23
C SER A 41 -12.20 1.17 -11.87
N THR A 42 -12.41 2.40 -11.40
CA THR A 42 -11.87 2.85 -10.12
C THR A 42 -12.77 2.56 -8.92
N GLY A 43 -14.00 2.06 -9.10
CA GLY A 43 -14.97 1.90 -8.01
C GLY A 43 -14.42 1.13 -6.79
N ASP A 44 -13.75 0.00 -7.03
CA ASP A 44 -13.20 -0.84 -5.96
C ASP A 44 -11.89 -0.34 -5.35
N HIS A 45 -11.31 0.71 -5.92
CA HIS A 45 -9.98 1.16 -5.54
C HIS A 45 -9.79 2.68 -5.72
N ASN A 46 -10.88 3.44 -5.63
CA ASN A 46 -10.84 4.89 -5.45
C ASN A 46 -10.43 5.19 -3.99
N VAL A 47 -10.24 6.47 -3.65
CA VAL A 47 -9.77 6.85 -2.31
C VAL A 47 -10.71 6.31 -1.23
N GLU A 48 -12.01 6.58 -1.33
CA GLU A 48 -13.01 6.12 -0.35
C GLU A 48 -13.01 4.59 -0.17
N ALA A 49 -12.93 3.83 -1.26
CA ALA A 49 -12.91 2.38 -1.24
C ALA A 49 -11.65 1.82 -0.58
N LEU A 50 -10.48 2.43 -0.81
CA LEU A 50 -9.22 2.01 -0.20
C LEU A 50 -9.17 2.40 1.28
N ASP A 51 -9.67 3.58 1.63
CA ASP A 51 -9.79 4.07 3.01
C ASP A 51 -10.66 3.14 3.85
N PHE A 52 -11.84 2.82 3.31
CA PHE A 52 -12.76 1.89 3.96
C PHE A 52 -12.11 0.52 4.16
N LYS A 53 -11.48 -0.03 3.11
CA LYS A 53 -10.76 -1.31 3.19
C LYS A 53 -9.67 -1.26 4.25
N ARG A 54 -8.88 -0.17 4.32
CA ARG A 54 -7.78 -0.05 5.29
C ARG A 54 -8.32 0.02 6.71
N ALA A 55 -9.36 0.84 6.94
CA ALA A 55 -9.98 1.02 8.24
C ALA A 55 -10.56 -0.28 8.81
N ILE A 56 -11.33 -1.03 8.00
CA ILE A 56 -11.94 -2.29 8.50
C ILE A 56 -10.93 -3.40 8.69
N SER A 57 -9.83 -3.39 7.93
CA SER A 57 -8.78 -4.41 8.03
C SER A 57 -7.74 -4.08 9.10
N PHE A 58 -7.65 -2.82 9.54
CA PHE A 58 -6.62 -2.33 10.47
C PHE A 58 -5.22 -2.81 10.05
N GLN A 59 -4.53 -3.59 10.87
CA GLN A 59 -3.20 -4.12 10.58
C GLN A 59 -3.21 -5.44 9.78
N LYS A 60 -4.39 -6.00 9.50
CA LYS A 60 -4.50 -7.27 8.75
C LYS A 60 -4.11 -7.06 7.29
N PRO A 61 -3.41 -8.02 6.66
CA PRO A 61 -3.02 -7.89 5.27
C PRO A 61 -4.25 -7.95 4.35
N ILE A 62 -4.18 -7.19 3.27
CA ILE A 62 -5.09 -7.32 2.13
C ILE A 62 -4.25 -7.55 0.87
N VAL A 63 -4.65 -8.58 0.14
CA VAL A 63 -4.04 -8.95 -1.13
C VAL A 63 -4.99 -8.57 -2.26
N PHE A 64 -4.46 -7.89 -3.27
CA PHE A 64 -5.21 -7.52 -4.46
C PHE A 64 -4.83 -8.39 -5.65
N LEU A 65 -5.81 -8.68 -6.47
CA LEU A 65 -5.61 -9.30 -7.78
C LEU A 65 -6.09 -8.33 -8.85
N LEU A 66 -5.15 -7.82 -9.66
CA LEU A 66 -5.51 -7.12 -10.89
C LEU A 66 -5.99 -8.15 -11.92
N ASN A 67 -7.23 -7.98 -12.36
CA ASN A 67 -7.88 -8.81 -13.38
C ASN A 67 -7.92 -8.03 -14.71
N GLU A 68 -8.91 -7.14 -14.82
CA GLU A 68 -9.14 -6.36 -16.03
C GLU A 68 -8.01 -5.36 -16.29
N GLY A 69 -7.52 -5.34 -17.53
CA GLY A 69 -6.47 -4.43 -18.00
C GLY A 69 -5.05 -4.97 -17.90
N LEU A 70 -4.86 -6.24 -17.56
CA LEU A 70 -3.54 -6.87 -17.60
C LEU A 70 -2.89 -6.85 -19.00
N ASN A 71 -3.70 -6.84 -20.06
CA ASN A 71 -3.24 -6.72 -21.46
C ASN A 71 -3.19 -5.26 -21.95
N ASP A 72 -3.41 -4.29 -21.07
CA ASP A 72 -3.28 -2.88 -21.42
C ASP A 72 -1.81 -2.53 -21.72
N LYS A 73 -1.60 -1.54 -22.61
CA LYS A 73 -0.25 -1.04 -22.95
C LYS A 73 0.52 -0.59 -21.72
N ALA A 74 -0.14 -0.17 -20.66
CA ALA A 74 0.50 0.15 -19.39
C ALA A 74 1.28 -1.05 -18.80
N PHE A 75 0.86 -2.29 -19.06
CA PHE A 75 1.49 -3.52 -18.56
C PHE A 75 2.25 -4.32 -19.64
N THR A 76 2.00 -4.06 -20.93
CA THR A 76 2.66 -4.78 -22.04
C THR A 76 3.76 -3.99 -22.73
N ASP A 77 3.69 -2.66 -22.75
CA ASP A 77 4.66 -1.82 -23.44
C ASP A 77 5.71 -1.32 -22.45
N SER A 78 6.99 -1.52 -22.76
CA SER A 78 8.09 -0.91 -22.00
C SER A 78 7.90 0.62 -21.94
N PRO A 79 8.01 1.26 -20.76
CA PRO A 79 8.66 0.76 -19.54
C PRO A 79 7.68 0.16 -18.50
N PHE A 80 6.54 -0.37 -18.92
CA PHE A 80 5.57 -1.07 -18.06
C PHE A 80 5.03 -0.20 -16.91
N LYS A 81 4.70 1.06 -17.22
CA LYS A 81 4.30 2.08 -16.22
C LYS A 81 3.11 1.67 -15.35
N GLY A 82 2.26 0.78 -15.84
CA GLY A 82 1.12 0.22 -15.11
C GLY A 82 1.54 -0.45 -13.80
N TYR A 83 2.67 -1.18 -13.80
CA TYR A 83 3.19 -1.79 -12.58
C TYR A 83 3.56 -0.73 -11.55
N GLU A 84 4.29 0.32 -11.91
CA GLU A 84 4.67 1.36 -10.95
C GLU A 84 3.44 2.07 -10.36
N ILE A 85 2.50 2.47 -11.23
CA ILE A 85 1.28 3.19 -10.79
C ILE A 85 0.44 2.31 -9.87
N TYR A 86 0.23 1.05 -10.26
CA TYR A 86 -0.56 0.09 -9.48
C TYR A 86 0.10 -0.24 -8.14
N PHE A 87 1.38 -0.57 -8.15
CA PHE A 87 2.11 -0.98 -6.96
C PHE A 87 2.26 0.18 -5.97
N GLU A 88 2.58 1.38 -6.44
CA GLU A 88 2.70 2.54 -5.56
C GLU A 88 1.36 2.97 -4.98
N LYS A 89 0.26 2.83 -5.74
CA LYS A 89 -1.09 3.09 -5.24
C LYS A 89 -1.44 2.15 -4.08
N LEU A 90 -1.14 0.85 -4.20
CA LEU A 90 -1.40 -0.11 -3.11
C LEU A 90 -0.40 0.00 -1.96
N MET A 91 0.87 0.29 -2.26
CA MET A 91 1.92 0.53 -1.27
C MET A 91 1.56 1.69 -0.34
N ALA A 92 0.89 2.74 -0.84
CA ALA A 92 0.43 3.83 0.00
C ALA A 92 -0.41 3.37 1.20
N TYR A 93 -1.15 2.27 1.07
CA TYR A 93 -2.01 1.69 2.12
C TYR A 93 -1.40 0.45 2.81
N GLY A 94 -0.19 0.03 2.41
CA GLY A 94 0.38 -1.25 2.84
C GLY A 94 -0.39 -2.47 2.30
N PHE A 95 -1.02 -2.33 1.13
CA PHE A 95 -1.77 -3.40 0.47
C PHE A 95 -0.87 -4.13 -0.52
N PHE A 96 -1.07 -5.44 -0.69
CA PHE A 96 -0.20 -6.28 -1.53
C PHE A 96 -0.76 -6.39 -2.97
N PRO A 97 -0.07 -5.82 -3.98
CA PRO A 97 -0.42 -6.01 -5.39
C PRO A 97 -0.08 -7.41 -5.88
N SER A 98 -0.94 -7.96 -6.74
CA SER A 98 -0.71 -9.17 -7.50
C SER A 98 -1.63 -9.19 -8.73
N PHE A 99 -1.52 -10.23 -9.54
CA PHE A 99 -2.26 -10.40 -10.79
C PHE A 99 -2.92 -11.77 -10.79
N PHE A 100 -4.05 -11.89 -11.49
CA PHE A 100 -4.69 -13.17 -11.74
C PHE A 100 -4.89 -13.41 -13.24
N SER A 101 -6.00 -12.96 -13.82
CA SER A 101 -6.21 -13.01 -15.26
C SER A 101 -7.24 -12.00 -15.75
N VAL A 102 -7.24 -11.72 -17.05
CA VAL A 102 -8.08 -10.68 -17.67
C VAL A 102 -9.57 -10.92 -17.45
N ASP A 103 -9.99 -12.19 -17.48
CA ASP A 103 -11.39 -12.63 -17.36
C ASP A 103 -11.70 -13.29 -16.01
N ALA A 104 -10.76 -13.23 -15.06
CA ALA A 104 -10.82 -13.92 -13.78
C ALA A 104 -11.07 -15.45 -13.89
N SER A 105 -10.61 -16.09 -14.98
CA SER A 105 -10.73 -17.53 -15.17
C SER A 105 -9.56 -18.16 -15.94
N ASN A 106 -9.28 -17.68 -17.15
CA ASN A 106 -8.35 -18.29 -18.11
C ASN A 106 -7.02 -17.54 -18.17
N ASP A 107 -5.99 -18.16 -18.75
CA ASP A 107 -4.64 -17.59 -18.96
C ASP A 107 -4.04 -16.84 -17.73
N PRO A 108 -3.90 -17.51 -16.57
CA PRO A 108 -3.38 -16.87 -15.37
C PRO A 108 -1.98 -16.28 -15.57
N TYR A 109 -1.77 -15.04 -15.11
CA TYR A 109 -0.50 -14.32 -15.14
C TYR A 109 0.68 -15.17 -14.67
N TRP A 110 0.51 -15.89 -13.56
CA TRP A 110 1.56 -16.72 -12.95
C TRP A 110 1.89 -18.01 -13.70
N LYS A 111 1.24 -18.28 -14.85
CA LYS A 111 1.58 -19.37 -15.77
C LYS A 111 2.30 -18.89 -17.04
N ASP A 112 2.44 -17.58 -17.21
CA ASP A 112 3.06 -16.96 -18.38
C ASP A 112 4.46 -16.43 -18.01
N SER A 113 5.51 -17.08 -18.51
CA SER A 113 6.89 -16.73 -18.19
C SER A 113 7.27 -15.33 -18.65
N GLU A 114 6.77 -14.87 -19.80
CA GLU A 114 7.11 -13.54 -20.33
C GLU A 114 6.50 -12.45 -19.46
N LYS A 115 5.22 -12.58 -19.10
CA LYS A 115 4.54 -11.66 -18.17
C LYS A 115 5.25 -11.61 -16.81
N ILE A 116 5.67 -12.76 -16.29
CA ILE A 116 6.42 -12.85 -15.03
C ILE A 116 7.75 -12.11 -15.13
N GLU A 117 8.55 -12.31 -16.20
CA GLU A 117 9.83 -11.63 -16.35
C GLU A 117 9.66 -10.11 -16.52
N ASN A 118 8.64 -9.67 -17.26
CA ASN A 118 8.31 -8.24 -17.41
C ASN A 118 7.94 -7.60 -16.06
N GLY A 119 7.18 -8.30 -15.22
CA GLY A 119 6.77 -7.79 -13.90
C GLY A 119 7.83 -7.95 -12.79
N ARG A 120 8.75 -8.91 -12.92
CA ARG A 120 9.74 -9.30 -11.90
C ARG A 120 10.49 -8.10 -11.28
N PRO A 121 10.97 -7.10 -12.04
CA PRO A 121 11.67 -5.95 -11.46
C PRO A 121 10.80 -5.17 -10.46
N PHE A 122 9.51 -5.01 -10.75
CA PHE A 122 8.57 -4.26 -9.89
C PHE A 122 8.22 -5.05 -8.62
N PHE A 123 8.00 -6.37 -8.73
CA PHE A 123 7.81 -7.23 -7.55
C PHE A 123 9.02 -7.17 -6.61
N LYS A 124 10.25 -7.28 -7.15
CA LYS A 124 11.48 -7.20 -6.36
C LYS A 124 11.68 -5.82 -5.71
N LYS A 125 11.24 -4.75 -6.39
CA LYS A 125 11.36 -3.37 -5.90
C LYS A 125 10.37 -3.06 -4.78
N TYR A 126 9.09 -3.38 -4.97
CA TYR A 126 8.02 -2.84 -4.11
C TYR A 126 7.52 -3.82 -3.04
N ILE A 127 7.45 -5.13 -3.32
CA ILE A 127 6.91 -6.10 -2.33
C ILE A 127 7.71 -6.12 -1.02
N PRO A 128 9.06 -6.06 -1.02
CA PRO A 128 9.81 -5.98 0.24
C PRO A 128 9.45 -4.76 1.08
N ILE A 129 9.28 -3.59 0.46
CA ILE A 129 8.88 -2.35 1.14
C ILE A 129 7.47 -2.48 1.71
N ILE A 130 6.52 -2.99 0.93
CA ILE A 130 5.14 -3.22 1.37
C ILE A 130 5.11 -4.18 2.55
N LYS A 131 5.88 -5.27 2.49
CA LYS A 131 5.99 -6.24 3.58
C LYS A 131 6.54 -5.59 4.85
N GLN A 132 7.53 -4.71 4.72
CA GLN A 132 8.13 -4.01 5.85
C GLN A 132 7.13 -3.06 6.53
N ILE A 133 6.46 -2.18 5.77
CA ILE A 133 5.49 -1.24 6.36
C ILE A 133 4.22 -1.95 6.88
N ALA A 134 3.71 -2.94 6.15
CA ALA A 134 2.52 -3.68 6.59
C ALA A 134 2.83 -4.50 7.85
N GLY A 135 4.03 -5.08 7.94
CA GLY A 135 4.49 -5.80 9.14
C GLY A 135 4.76 -4.89 10.34
N ALA A 136 5.10 -3.61 10.12
CA ALA A 136 5.23 -2.63 11.19
C ALA A 136 3.87 -2.24 11.80
N GLY A 137 2.78 -2.44 11.06
CA GLY A 137 1.40 -2.22 11.52
C GLY A 137 0.91 -0.81 11.22
N TRP A 138 -0.16 -0.70 10.43
CA TRP A 138 -0.85 0.57 10.18
C TRP A 138 -1.52 1.11 11.45
N GLU A 139 -1.58 2.44 11.56
CA GLU A 139 -2.27 3.14 12.64
C GLU A 139 -3.17 4.28 12.10
N PRO A 140 -4.41 4.44 12.60
CA PRO A 140 -5.38 5.39 12.07
C PRO A 140 -5.02 6.85 12.35
N VAL A 141 -4.30 7.11 13.44
CA VAL A 141 -3.82 8.45 13.76
C VAL A 141 -2.37 8.55 13.32
N THR A 142 -2.14 9.42 12.33
CA THR A 142 -0.84 9.55 11.68
C THR A 142 0.19 10.21 12.57
N GLU A 143 -0.21 11.10 13.48
CA GLU A 143 0.71 11.98 14.22
C GLU A 143 1.66 12.78 13.33
N ALA A 144 1.21 13.04 12.10
CA ALA A 144 1.93 13.79 11.08
C ALA A 144 0.94 14.63 10.27
N VAL A 145 1.31 15.88 10.00
CA VAL A 145 0.47 16.84 9.25
C VAL A 145 1.25 17.36 8.04
N CYS A 146 0.65 17.26 6.86
CA CYS A 146 1.17 17.90 5.65
C CYS A 146 0.68 19.34 5.56
N ASN A 147 1.53 20.25 5.09
CA ASN A 147 1.08 21.60 4.71
C ASN A 147 0.31 21.65 3.38
N VAL A 148 0.17 20.53 2.67
CA VAL A 148 -0.58 20.40 1.42
C VAL A 148 -1.69 19.36 1.61
N GLU A 149 -2.94 19.83 1.70
CA GLU A 149 -4.10 18.98 2.01
C GLU A 149 -4.41 17.90 0.96
N SER A 150 -3.99 18.10 -0.29
CA SER A 150 -4.23 17.14 -1.37
C SER A 150 -3.33 15.91 -1.33
N LEU A 151 -2.27 15.93 -0.50
CA LEU A 151 -1.40 14.78 -0.30
C LEU A 151 -1.96 13.88 0.80
N ARG A 152 -2.04 12.59 0.51
CA ARG A 152 -2.43 11.59 1.49
C ARG A 152 -1.21 11.10 2.27
N ILE A 153 -1.33 11.02 3.58
CA ILE A 153 -0.30 10.46 4.47
C ILE A 153 -0.89 9.33 5.30
N GLU A 154 -0.16 8.22 5.40
CA GLU A 154 -0.44 7.13 6.33
C GLU A 154 0.77 6.90 7.25
N ARG A 155 0.52 6.36 8.45
CA ARG A 155 1.57 5.92 9.38
C ARG A 155 1.57 4.41 9.55
N PHE A 156 2.78 3.86 9.64
CA PHE A 156 3.01 2.47 10.00
C PHE A 156 4.08 2.36 11.09
N GLY A 157 3.81 1.54 12.10
CA GLY A 157 4.72 1.23 13.20
C GLY A 157 4.97 2.37 14.18
N GLU A 158 6.01 2.19 14.96
CA GLU A 158 6.45 3.05 16.06
C GLU A 158 7.97 3.22 16.03
N VAL A 159 8.54 4.01 16.94
CA VAL A 159 9.98 4.29 16.98
C VAL A 159 10.81 3.00 16.90
N GLY A 160 11.80 2.99 16.01
CA GLY A 160 12.61 1.81 15.67
C GLY A 160 12.11 1.07 14.42
N ALA A 161 10.84 1.23 14.07
CA ALA A 161 10.23 0.72 12.84
C ALA A 161 9.09 1.66 12.37
N LEU A 162 9.36 2.97 12.31
CA LEU A 162 8.38 4.00 11.99
C LEU A 162 8.49 4.40 10.52
N PHE A 163 7.36 4.34 9.82
CA PHE A 163 7.25 4.66 8.40
C PHE A 163 6.05 5.55 8.13
N PHE A 164 6.19 6.40 7.11
CA PHE A 164 5.11 7.18 6.54
C PHE A 164 5.02 6.92 5.04
N THR A 165 3.83 6.73 4.51
CA THR A 165 3.62 6.82 3.06
C THR A 165 3.10 8.22 2.74
N VAL A 166 3.55 8.80 1.63
CA VAL A 166 3.04 10.08 1.12
C VAL A 166 2.65 9.90 -0.34
N ARG A 167 1.36 10.01 -0.64
CA ARG A 167 0.77 9.77 -1.96
C ARG A 167 0.26 11.07 -2.57
N ASN A 168 0.72 11.37 -3.78
CA ASN A 168 0.19 12.45 -4.61
C ASN A 168 -0.79 11.93 -5.65
N ASN A 169 -2.10 12.10 -5.43
CA ASN A 169 -3.13 11.71 -6.39
C ASN A 169 -3.31 12.74 -7.53
N GLY A 170 -2.61 13.87 -7.48
CA GLY A 170 -2.65 14.91 -8.50
C GLY A 170 -1.74 14.63 -9.70
N ASN A 171 -1.92 15.44 -10.75
CA ASN A 171 -1.21 15.34 -12.02
C ASN A 171 0.00 16.28 -12.13
N LYS A 172 0.41 16.91 -11.03
CA LYS A 172 1.60 17.78 -10.93
C LYS A 172 2.43 17.37 -9.73
N ASP A 173 3.74 17.55 -9.86
CA ASP A 173 4.66 17.38 -8.74
C ASP A 173 4.34 18.38 -7.63
N VAL A 174 4.44 17.94 -6.38
CA VAL A 174 4.12 18.74 -5.21
C VAL A 174 5.31 18.78 -4.27
N GLN A 175 5.76 19.98 -3.93
CA GLN A 175 6.66 20.20 -2.80
C GLN A 175 5.84 20.39 -1.53
N CYS A 176 6.21 19.68 -0.47
CA CYS A 176 5.50 19.75 0.81
C CYS A 176 6.45 19.62 2.00
N ILE A 177 5.90 20.00 3.15
CA ILE A 177 6.52 19.87 4.46
C ILE A 177 5.59 19.02 5.31
N VAL A 178 6.10 17.89 5.79
CA VAL A 178 5.40 17.04 6.76
C VAL A 178 5.95 17.36 8.15
N SER A 179 5.09 17.82 9.04
CA SER A 179 5.43 18.10 10.44
C SER A 179 5.01 16.92 11.31
N LEU A 180 5.95 16.38 12.07
CA LEU A 180 5.74 15.25 12.96
C LEU A 180 5.40 15.73 14.38
N ASN A 181 4.44 15.07 15.02
CA ASN A 181 4.19 15.24 16.45
C ASN A 181 5.15 14.34 17.24
N LEU A 182 6.31 14.89 17.61
CA LEU A 182 7.40 14.10 18.19
C LEU A 182 7.04 13.48 19.55
N GLU A 183 6.20 14.14 20.34
CA GLU A 183 5.79 13.64 21.65
C GLU A 183 4.89 12.41 21.52
N GLU A 184 3.83 12.49 20.72
CA GLU A 184 2.91 11.37 20.48
C GLU A 184 3.60 10.21 19.73
N LEU A 185 4.53 10.54 18.83
CA LEU A 185 5.37 9.55 18.17
C LEU A 185 6.48 9.00 19.07
N LYS A 186 6.67 9.53 20.29
CA LYS A 186 7.72 9.13 21.24
C LYS A 186 9.16 9.29 20.70
N ILE A 187 9.38 10.27 19.83
CA ILE A 187 10.70 10.59 19.26
C ILE A 187 11.36 11.67 20.11
N PHE A 188 12.22 11.26 21.05
CA PHE A 188 12.91 12.16 21.97
C PHE A 188 14.35 12.51 21.58
N GLN A 189 14.90 11.80 20.60
CA GLN A 189 16.27 11.96 20.13
C GLN A 189 16.30 12.55 18.72
N LYS A 190 17.48 13.05 18.31
CA LYS A 190 17.69 13.47 16.92
C LYS A 190 17.51 12.25 16.01
N PHE A 191 16.71 12.42 14.97
CA PHE A 191 16.43 11.40 13.98
C PHE A 191 16.84 11.88 12.58
N SER A 192 16.91 10.93 11.67
CA SER A 192 17.04 11.14 10.23
C SER A 192 15.88 10.45 9.49
N ALA A 193 15.76 10.72 8.20
CA ALA A 193 14.73 10.08 7.39
C ALA A 193 15.26 9.72 6.01
N GLN A 194 14.72 8.64 5.44
CA GLN A 194 15.11 8.12 4.13
C GLN A 194 13.87 7.73 3.33
N GLU A 195 13.88 8.04 2.03
CA GLU A 195 12.91 7.53 1.07
C GLU A 195 13.33 6.12 0.61
N MET A 196 12.49 5.12 0.85
CA MET A 196 12.87 3.70 0.72
C MET A 196 12.96 3.21 -0.72
N VAL A 197 12.25 3.82 -1.67
CA VAL A 197 12.23 3.35 -3.06
C VAL A 197 13.50 3.75 -3.82
N SER A 198 13.97 4.97 -3.61
CA SER A 198 15.15 5.58 -4.22
C SER A 198 16.40 5.51 -3.33
N GLY A 199 16.22 5.30 -2.02
CA GLY A 199 17.29 5.37 -1.02
C GLY A 199 17.70 6.80 -0.67
N GLN A 200 17.00 7.83 -1.19
CA GLN A 200 17.36 9.23 -0.99
C GLN A 200 17.19 9.65 0.47
N THR A 201 18.20 10.30 1.05
CA THR A 201 18.06 10.94 2.37
C THR A 201 17.10 12.12 2.28
N ILE A 202 16.17 12.19 3.23
CA ILE A 202 15.23 13.30 3.36
C ILE A 202 15.83 14.40 4.23
N LYS A 203 15.67 15.65 3.80
CA LYS A 203 16.05 16.80 4.62
C LYS A 203 15.11 16.90 5.82
N VAL A 204 15.69 16.81 7.02
CA VAL A 204 14.99 16.98 8.30
C VAL A 204 15.47 18.26 8.98
N VAL A 205 14.55 19.12 9.40
CA VAL A 205 14.83 20.29 10.25
C VAL A 205 13.87 20.26 11.42
N ASN A 206 14.40 20.07 12.63
CA ASN A 206 13.60 19.82 13.84
C ASN A 206 12.64 18.64 13.62
N ASN A 207 11.33 18.88 13.64
CA ASN A 207 10.28 17.89 13.42
C ASN A 207 9.72 17.88 11.99
N LYS A 208 10.38 18.56 11.04
CA LYS A 208 9.86 18.77 9.69
C LYS A 208 10.65 18.00 8.63
N LEU A 209 9.93 17.25 7.81
CA LEU A 209 10.44 16.55 6.63
C LEU A 209 10.13 17.38 5.39
N TYR A 210 11.13 17.63 4.54
CA TYR A 210 10.95 18.37 3.29
C TYR A 210 10.96 17.39 2.11
N LEU A 211 9.83 17.31 1.41
CA LEU A 211 9.57 16.29 0.38
C LEU A 211 9.16 16.92 -0.94
N THR A 212 9.50 16.24 -2.04
CA THR A 212 8.92 16.48 -3.37
C THR A 212 8.28 15.18 -3.82
N ILE A 213 6.95 15.17 -3.92
CA ILE A 213 6.18 13.98 -4.30
C ILE A 213 5.75 14.13 -5.76
N PRO A 214 6.28 13.32 -6.69
CA PRO A 214 5.91 13.43 -8.09
C PRO A 214 4.44 13.13 -8.34
N ALA A 215 3.91 13.68 -9.44
CA ALA A 215 2.55 13.44 -9.89
C ALA A 215 2.23 11.94 -9.94
N LEU A 216 1.09 11.54 -9.37
CA LEU A 216 0.63 10.15 -9.39
C LEU A 216 1.60 9.11 -8.77
N ARG A 217 2.58 9.53 -7.95
CA ARG A 217 3.51 8.63 -7.25
C ARG A 217 3.32 8.56 -5.73
N THR A 218 3.93 7.55 -5.11
CA THR A 218 4.02 7.35 -3.66
C THR A 218 5.48 7.29 -3.23
N GLN A 219 5.82 7.96 -2.14
CA GLN A 219 7.08 7.77 -1.43
C GLN A 219 6.83 7.07 -0.09
N VAL A 220 7.79 6.24 0.34
CA VAL A 220 7.78 5.65 1.69
C VAL A 220 8.96 6.21 2.46
N ILE A 221 8.67 6.92 3.54
CA ILE A 221 9.65 7.60 4.37
C ILE A 221 9.87 6.77 5.63
N GLN A 222 11.07 6.24 5.80
CA GLN A 222 11.49 5.60 7.04
C GLN A 222 12.11 6.63 7.97
N ILE A 223 11.73 6.61 9.25
CA ILE A 223 12.37 7.38 10.31
C ILE A 223 13.45 6.53 10.99
N LEU A 224 14.65 7.10 11.16
CA LEU A 224 15.87 6.44 11.62
C LEU A 224 16.51 7.17 12.82
#